data_AF-A0A167XAD4-F1
#
_entry.id   AF-A0A167XAD4-F1
#
_cell.length_a   1.000
_cell.length_b   1.000
_cell.length_c   1.000
_cell.angle_alpha   90.00
_cell.angle_beta   90.00
_cell.angle_gamma   90.00
#
_symmetry.space_group_name_H-M   'P 1'
#
loop_
_entity.id
_entity.type
_entity.pdbx_description
1 polymer ?
#
loop_
_entity_poly.entity_id
_entity_poly.type
_entity_poly.pdbx_seq_one_letter_code
_entity_poly.pdbx_strand_id
1 'polypeptide(L)'
;MSSQFVVAIHYQKQTLLTKDLVKGLPDSLKDEMIKQVNEIKSESVLYIQGNENLYHVKSKDVIKNNDNLKNNKNDKTGATIISSSFEHSSKEKKLIKNFKNNNYTIKENGKLVAHKLPKAIWKYTSKTKKVAGYNCFEATTTFNNHKLTVFFTRELWTKGSPDKLPFLDGVILEYNYSHFYVKAVNVDLQVPLITNFL
;
A
#
# COMPACT_ATOMS: atom_id res chain seq x y z
N MET A 1 19.56 -1.64 -30.59
CA MET A 1 19.35 -2.15 -29.22
C MET A 1 18.23 -1.33 -28.60
N SER A 2 17.06 -1.93 -28.35
CA SER A 2 15.95 -1.20 -27.72
C SER A 2 16.30 -0.97 -26.26
N SER A 3 16.47 0.30 -25.84
CA SER A 3 16.59 0.65 -24.43
C SER A 3 15.35 0.13 -23.70
N GLN A 4 15.54 -0.73 -22.69
CA GLN A 4 14.44 -1.30 -21.94
C GLN A 4 13.93 -0.24 -20.96
N PHE A 5 12.81 0.40 -21.30
CA PHE A 5 12.21 1.46 -20.50
C PHE A 5 11.65 0.88 -19.20
N VAL A 6 12.30 1.18 -18.07
CA VAL A 6 11.81 0.83 -16.73
C VAL A 6 11.28 2.09 -16.04
N VAL A 7 10.10 1.97 -15.45
CA VAL A 7 9.49 3.02 -14.61
C VAL A 7 9.54 2.58 -13.17
N ALA A 8 10.05 3.42 -12.26
CA ALA A 8 9.94 3.21 -10.82
C ALA A 8 8.91 4.16 -10.22
N ILE A 9 8.01 3.63 -9.40
CA ILE A 9 6.97 4.40 -8.71
C ILE A 9 7.15 4.21 -7.22
N HIS A 10 7.42 5.29 -6.52
CA HIS A 10 7.61 5.29 -5.07
C HIS A 10 6.29 5.65 -4.41
N TYR A 11 5.82 4.80 -3.51
CA TYR A 11 4.58 4.98 -2.78
C TYR A 11 4.84 5.22 -1.30
N GLN A 12 3.93 5.98 -0.70
CA GLN A 12 3.78 6.09 0.74
C GLN A 12 2.42 5.51 1.13
N LYS A 13 2.42 4.61 2.11
CA LYS A 13 1.23 3.98 2.69
C LYS A 13 0.97 4.55 4.08
N GLN A 14 -0.30 4.81 4.38
CA GLN A 14 -0.81 5.22 5.68
C GLN A 14 -1.99 4.35 6.08
N THR A 15 -2.13 4.10 7.38
CA THR A 15 -3.32 3.44 7.94
C THR A 15 -4.31 4.52 8.36
N LEU A 16 -5.54 4.43 7.87
CA LEU A 16 -6.66 5.28 8.23
C LEU A 16 -7.37 4.66 9.44
N LEU A 17 -7.23 5.27 10.62
CA LEU A 17 -8.07 4.92 11.77
C LEU A 17 -9.52 5.30 11.50
N THR A 18 -10.44 4.37 11.68
CA THR A 18 -11.88 4.64 11.62
C THR A 18 -12.41 4.95 13.00
N LYS A 19 -13.49 5.75 13.06
CA LYS A 19 -14.17 6.08 14.33
C LYS A 19 -14.59 4.83 15.10
N ASP A 20 -14.92 3.75 14.40
CA ASP A 20 -15.29 2.47 15.00
C ASP A 20 -14.13 1.81 15.76
N LEU A 21 -12.89 1.95 15.27
CA LEU A 21 -11.70 1.39 15.93
C LEU A 21 -11.34 2.12 17.23
N VAL A 22 -11.81 3.35 17.40
CA VAL A 22 -11.53 4.19 18.57
C VAL A 22 -12.76 4.45 19.45
N LYS A 23 -13.90 3.82 19.12
CA LYS A 23 -15.20 4.10 19.74
C LYS A 23 -15.24 3.81 21.24
N GLY A 24 -14.42 2.88 21.73
CA GLY A 24 -14.32 2.50 23.15
C GLY A 24 -13.30 3.29 23.97
N LEU A 25 -12.60 4.26 23.38
CA LEU A 25 -11.58 5.03 24.07
C LEU A 25 -12.15 6.32 24.69
N PRO A 26 -11.53 6.86 25.74
CA PRO A 26 -11.76 8.24 26.18
C PRO A 26 -11.40 9.25 25.07
N ASP A 27 -12.14 10.36 24.97
CA ASP A 27 -11.95 11.34 23.89
C ASP A 27 -10.54 11.92 23.84
N SER A 28 -9.91 12.15 25.00
CA SER A 28 -8.51 12.60 25.09
C SER A 28 -7.50 11.61 24.51
N LEU A 29 -7.77 10.31 24.58
CA LEU A 29 -6.92 9.26 24.00
C LEU A 29 -7.22 9.03 22.51
N LYS A 30 -8.45 9.30 22.06
CA LYS A 30 -8.81 9.18 20.63
C LYS A 30 -7.93 10.09 19.77
N ASP A 31 -7.83 11.36 20.14
CA ASP A 31 -7.10 12.35 19.34
C ASP A 31 -5.60 12.04 19.27
N GLU A 32 -5.01 11.63 20.40
CA GLU A 32 -3.60 11.24 20.46
C GLU A 32 -3.32 9.96 19.65
N MET A 33 -4.18 8.94 19.75
CA MET A 33 -4.02 7.71 18.95
C MET A 33 -4.23 7.97 17.44
N ILE A 34 -5.21 8.81 17.08
CA ILE A 34 -5.43 9.23 15.69
C ILE A 34 -4.18 9.91 15.14
N LYS A 35 -3.60 10.83 15.89
CA LYS A 35 -2.35 11.50 15.50
C LYS A 35 -1.21 10.51 15.33
N GLN A 36 -0.97 9.64 16.32
CA GLN A 36 0.17 8.73 16.32
C GLN A 36 0.13 7.72 15.16
N VAL A 37 -1.05 7.17 14.82
CA VAL A 37 -1.20 6.19 13.73
C VAL A 37 -1.15 6.85 12.37
N ASN A 38 -1.72 8.05 12.20
CA ASN A 38 -1.65 8.78 10.92
C ASN A 38 -0.22 9.18 10.54
N GLU A 39 0.66 9.33 11.52
CA GLU A 39 2.09 9.56 11.33
C GLU A 39 2.86 8.30 10.87
N ILE A 40 2.31 7.10 11.09
CA ILE A 40 2.97 5.85 10.68
C ILE A 40 2.85 5.71 9.16
N LYS A 41 3.99 5.91 8.48
CA LYS A 41 4.12 5.82 7.04
C LYS A 41 5.10 4.72 6.66
N SER A 42 4.65 3.77 5.85
CA SER A 42 5.52 2.80 5.20
C SER A 42 5.76 3.18 3.74
N GLU A 43 6.91 2.76 3.22
CA GLU A 43 7.32 3.03 1.84
C GLU A 43 7.34 1.75 1.02
N SER A 44 6.97 1.87 -0.24
CA SER A 44 7.12 0.80 -1.21
C SER A 44 7.51 1.35 -2.58
N VAL A 45 8.07 0.48 -3.42
CA VAL A 45 8.43 0.81 -4.80
C VAL A 45 7.84 -0.23 -5.73
N LEU A 46 7.26 0.23 -6.84
CA LEU A 46 6.87 -0.60 -7.98
C LEU A 46 7.79 -0.30 -9.16
N TYR A 47 8.51 -1.31 -9.66
CA TYR A 47 9.21 -1.22 -10.94
C TYR A 47 8.37 -1.88 -12.02
N ILE A 48 8.19 -1.19 -13.15
CA ILE A 48 7.49 -1.71 -14.32
C ILE A 48 8.51 -1.90 -15.43
N GLN A 49 8.78 -3.16 -15.79
CA GLN A 49 9.75 -3.52 -16.83
C GLN A 49 9.10 -4.50 -17.82
N GLY A 50 8.80 -4.03 -19.03
CA GLY A 50 8.06 -4.82 -20.01
C GLY A 50 6.71 -5.30 -19.45
N ASN A 51 6.53 -6.62 -19.33
CA ASN A 51 5.29 -7.21 -18.81
C ASN A 51 5.27 -7.39 -17.29
N GLU A 52 6.37 -7.09 -16.61
CA GLU A 52 6.58 -7.39 -15.20
C GLU A 52 6.41 -6.16 -14.32
N ASN A 53 5.87 -6.39 -13.13
CA ASN A 53 5.59 -5.41 -12.09
C ASN A 53 6.26 -5.92 -10.81
N LEU A 54 7.41 -5.37 -10.44
CA LEU A 54 8.22 -5.81 -9.30
C LEU A 54 7.91 -4.88 -8.13
N TYR A 55 7.21 -5.38 -7.13
CA TYR A 55 6.74 -4.59 -6.00
C TYR A 55 7.50 -4.95 -4.72
N HIS A 56 8.09 -3.95 -4.07
CA HIS A 56 8.89 -4.09 -2.85
C HIS A 56 8.35 -3.16 -1.76
N VAL A 57 7.90 -3.74 -0.64
CA VAL A 57 7.68 -3.01 0.62
C VAL A 57 8.96 -3.04 1.42
N LYS A 58 9.54 -1.87 1.70
CA LYS A 58 10.73 -1.74 2.54
C LYS A 58 10.34 -2.01 4.00
N SER A 59 11.16 -2.74 4.75
CA SER A 59 10.93 -2.79 6.19
C SER A 59 11.18 -1.43 6.83
N LYS A 60 10.35 -1.10 7.81
CA LYS A 60 10.61 0.01 8.74
C LYS A 60 10.36 -0.53 10.14
N ASP A 61 11.38 -0.50 10.97
CA ASP A 61 11.22 -0.67 12.41
C ASP A 61 10.72 0.67 12.96
N VAL A 62 9.45 0.72 13.37
CA VAL A 62 8.89 1.88 14.07
C VAL A 62 8.80 1.52 15.55
N ILE A 63 9.89 1.76 16.29
CA ILE A 63 9.85 1.80 17.76
C ILE A 63 9.42 3.22 18.14
N LYS A 64 8.13 3.41 18.44
CA LYS A 64 7.68 4.60 19.18
C LYS A 64 7.61 4.23 20.66
N ASN A 65 8.70 4.43 21.39
CA ASN A 65 8.65 4.43 22.85
C ASN A 65 7.89 5.67 23.30
N ASN A 66 6.71 5.48 23.89
CA ASN A 66 6.03 6.52 24.66
C ASN A 66 6.17 6.15 26.14
N ASP A 67 7.19 6.69 26.81
CA ASP A 67 7.41 6.50 28.25
C ASP A 67 6.40 7.26 29.16
N ASN A 68 5.32 7.81 28.60
CA ASN A 68 4.42 8.73 29.31
C ASN A 68 3.14 8.12 29.90
N LEU A 69 2.96 6.80 29.91
CA LEU A 69 1.88 6.14 30.67
C LEU A 69 2.46 5.32 31.82
N LYS A 70 2.91 6.03 32.86
CA LYS A 70 3.18 5.39 34.16
C LYS A 70 1.88 4.88 34.75
N ASN A 71 1.88 3.58 35.04
CA ASN A 71 0.88 2.83 35.78
C ASN A 71 0.37 3.60 37.01
N ASN A 72 -0.91 3.96 37.03
CA ASN A 72 -1.62 4.14 38.28
C ASN A 72 -2.52 2.91 38.47
N LYS A 73 -1.97 1.89 39.15
CA LYS A 73 -2.75 0.78 39.69
C LYS A 73 -3.54 1.32 40.86
N ASN A 74 -4.75 1.78 40.63
CA ASN A 74 -5.87 1.78 41.56
C ASN A 74 -7.07 2.35 40.81
N ASP A 75 -7.86 1.49 40.18
CA ASP A 75 -9.32 1.61 40.22
C ASP A 75 -9.97 0.37 39.60
N LYS A 76 -10.99 -0.14 40.30
CA LYS A 76 -11.77 -1.34 39.97
C LYS A 76 -12.74 -1.09 38.80
N THR A 77 -12.21 -0.69 37.66
CA THR A 77 -12.95 -0.72 36.39
C THR A 77 -12.08 -1.42 35.37
N GLY A 78 -12.64 -2.43 34.70
CA GLY A 78 -11.94 -3.33 33.78
C GLY A 78 -11.49 -2.67 32.48
N ALA A 79 -10.70 -1.60 32.56
CA ALA A 79 -10.02 -0.99 31.44
C ALA A 79 -8.61 -1.58 31.37
N THR A 80 -8.46 -2.68 30.63
CA THR A 80 -7.15 -3.11 30.12
C THR A 80 -6.67 -2.00 29.19
N ILE A 81 -5.84 -1.09 29.70
CA ILE A 81 -5.12 -0.12 28.88
C ILE A 81 -4.19 -0.95 28.01
N ILE A 82 -4.61 -1.17 26.76
CA ILE A 82 -3.78 -1.77 25.73
C ILE A 82 -2.64 -0.78 25.54
N SER A 83 -1.52 -0.99 26.24
CA SER A 83 -0.20 -0.56 25.77
C SER A 83 0.08 -1.35 24.49
N SER A 84 -0.70 -1.06 23.45
CA SER A 84 -0.38 -1.48 22.10
C SER A 84 0.73 -0.55 21.71
N SER A 85 1.95 -0.95 22.07
CA SER A 85 3.07 -0.81 21.16
C SER A 85 2.51 -1.14 19.78
N PHE A 86 2.15 -0.13 18.99
CA PHE A 86 1.90 -0.32 17.57
C PHE A 86 3.26 -0.65 16.98
N GLU A 87 3.73 -1.88 17.20
CA GLU A 87 4.82 -2.50 16.47
C GLU A 87 4.33 -2.65 15.03
N HIS A 88 4.38 -1.55 14.29
CA HIS A 88 4.14 -1.56 12.87
C HIS A 88 5.45 -1.89 12.16
N SER A 89 6.05 -3.03 12.51
CA SER A 89 7.09 -3.61 11.66
C SER A 89 6.40 -4.08 10.38
N SER A 90 6.48 -3.25 9.34
CA SER A 90 6.14 -3.71 8.00
C SER A 90 7.22 -4.71 7.61
N LYS A 91 6.93 -6.02 7.67
CA LYS A 91 7.88 -7.03 7.18
C LYS A 91 8.20 -6.75 5.72
N GLU A 92 9.49 -6.83 5.37
CA GLU A 92 9.93 -6.70 3.99
C GLU A 92 9.12 -7.69 3.13
N LYS A 93 8.58 -7.20 2.01
CA LYS A 93 7.77 -8.01 1.11
C LYS A 93 8.14 -7.69 -0.32
N LYS A 94 8.50 -8.73 -1.07
CA LYS A 94 8.75 -8.65 -2.51
C LYS A 94 7.80 -9.56 -3.27
N LEU A 95 7.28 -9.09 -4.40
CA LEU A 95 6.51 -9.89 -5.35
C LEU A 95 6.74 -9.42 -6.78
N ILE A 96 6.68 -10.34 -7.72
CA ILE A 96 6.71 -10.04 -9.16
C ILE A 96 5.35 -10.38 -9.73
N LYS A 97 4.70 -9.43 -10.40
CA LYS A 97 3.46 -9.65 -11.15
C LYS A 97 3.73 -9.65 -12.64
N ASN A 98 2.97 -10.45 -13.37
CA ASN A 98 2.99 -10.45 -14.83
C ASN A 98 1.57 -10.20 -15.36
N PHE A 99 1.36 -9.09 -16.06
CA PHE A 99 0.02 -8.73 -16.53
C PHE A 99 -0.45 -9.57 -17.72
N LYS A 100 0.47 -10.15 -18.51
CA LYS A 100 0.12 -11.04 -19.64
C LYS A 100 -0.45 -12.36 -19.12
N ASN A 101 0.17 -12.91 -18.08
CA ASN A 101 -0.22 -14.21 -17.50
C ASN A 101 -1.23 -14.08 -16.35
N ASN A 102 -1.49 -12.84 -15.91
CA ASN A 102 -2.33 -12.47 -14.77
C ASN A 102 -2.02 -13.32 -13.52
N ASN A 103 -0.75 -13.34 -13.14
CA ASN A 103 -0.23 -14.07 -11.99
C ASN A 103 0.75 -13.20 -11.19
N TYR A 104 1.10 -13.67 -9.99
CA TYR A 104 2.15 -13.10 -9.17
C TYR A 104 3.04 -14.21 -8.60
N THR A 105 4.33 -13.94 -8.45
CA THR A 105 5.33 -14.84 -7.86
C THR A 105 5.88 -14.22 -6.58
N ILE A 106 6.02 -15.03 -5.54
CA ILE A 106 6.65 -14.68 -4.27
C ILE A 106 7.58 -15.80 -3.80
N LYS A 107 8.48 -15.48 -2.87
CA LYS A 107 9.32 -16.46 -2.19
C LYS A 107 8.64 -16.93 -0.91
N GLU A 108 8.24 -18.19 -0.87
CA GLU A 108 7.61 -18.85 0.28
C GLU A 108 8.52 -19.99 0.72
N ASN A 109 8.98 -19.97 1.99
CA ASN A 109 9.88 -21.00 2.55
C ASN A 109 11.10 -21.29 1.66
N GLY A 110 11.71 -20.24 1.10
CA GLY A 110 12.87 -20.33 0.22
C GLY A 110 12.58 -20.72 -1.23
N LYS A 111 11.33 -21.04 -1.60
CA LYS A 111 10.94 -21.47 -2.94
C LYS A 111 10.12 -20.39 -3.65
N LEU A 112 10.28 -20.28 -4.97
CA LEU A 112 9.43 -19.42 -5.80
C LEU A 112 8.09 -20.09 -6.04
N VAL A 113 7.00 -19.41 -5.64
CA VAL A 113 5.63 -19.90 -5.79
C VAL A 113 4.83 -18.89 -6.60
N ALA A 114 4.19 -19.37 -7.67
CA ALA A 114 3.34 -18.57 -8.53
C ALA A 114 1.86 -18.77 -8.18
N HIS A 115 1.12 -17.67 -8.11
CA HIS A 115 -0.29 -17.60 -7.74
C HIS A 115 -1.07 -16.83 -8.81
N LYS A 116 -2.35 -17.14 -9.00
CA LYS A 116 -3.19 -16.35 -9.90
C LYS A 116 -3.58 -15.02 -9.26
N LEU A 117 -3.56 -13.95 -10.05
CA LEU A 117 -4.16 -12.69 -9.63
C LEU A 117 -5.69 -12.76 -9.82
N PRO A 118 -6.46 -12.22 -8.88
CA PRO A 118 -7.90 -12.09 -9.07
C PRO A 118 -8.19 -11.12 -10.21
N LYS A 119 -9.22 -11.45 -10.99
CA LYS A 119 -9.76 -10.55 -12.00
C LYS A 119 -10.73 -9.59 -11.33
N ALA A 120 -10.72 -8.33 -11.74
CA ALA A 120 -11.63 -7.30 -11.25
C ALA A 120 -12.48 -6.75 -12.38
N ILE A 121 -13.73 -6.42 -12.07
CA ILE A 121 -14.64 -5.71 -12.96
C ILE A 121 -14.63 -4.25 -12.52
N TRP A 122 -13.86 -3.43 -13.22
CA TRP A 122 -13.68 -2.02 -12.90
C TRP A 122 -14.87 -1.18 -13.36
N LYS A 123 -15.33 -0.29 -12.49
CA LYS A 123 -16.27 0.78 -12.79
C LYS A 123 -15.52 2.11 -12.82
N TYR A 124 -15.42 2.70 -14.00
CA TYR A 124 -14.77 4.00 -14.20
C TYR A 124 -15.74 5.14 -13.85
N THR A 125 -15.23 6.22 -13.27
CA THR A 125 -16.03 7.41 -12.94
C THR A 125 -15.46 8.65 -13.64
N SER A 126 -16.19 9.75 -13.61
CA SER A 126 -15.74 11.04 -14.16
C SER A 126 -14.77 11.79 -13.25
N LYS A 127 -14.46 11.27 -12.05
CA LYS A 127 -13.57 11.96 -11.11
C LYS A 127 -12.13 11.87 -11.57
N THR A 128 -11.48 13.03 -11.58
CA THR A 128 -10.08 13.17 -11.97
C THR A 128 -9.29 13.93 -10.92
N LYS A 129 -7.99 13.67 -10.83
CA LYS A 129 -7.06 14.51 -10.06
C LYS A 129 -5.62 14.30 -10.51
N LYS A 130 -4.72 15.18 -10.06
CA LYS A 130 -3.29 14.98 -10.25
C LYS A 130 -2.67 14.16 -9.12
N VAL A 131 -1.87 13.15 -9.46
CA VAL A 131 -1.07 12.36 -8.52
C VAL A 131 0.35 12.27 -9.05
N ALA A 132 1.35 12.68 -8.25
CA ALA A 132 2.76 12.72 -8.66
C ALA A 132 3.00 13.42 -10.01
N GLY A 133 2.21 14.45 -10.33
CA GLY A 133 2.30 15.21 -11.59
C GLY A 133 1.43 14.69 -12.75
N TYR A 134 0.91 13.47 -12.68
CA TYR A 134 0.14 12.83 -13.75
C TYR A 134 -1.37 13.05 -13.60
N ASN A 135 -2.08 13.15 -14.71
CA ASN A 135 -3.55 13.17 -14.69
C ASN A 135 -4.06 11.76 -14.43
N CYS A 136 -4.85 11.60 -13.38
CA CYS A 136 -5.42 10.33 -12.98
C CYS A 136 -6.94 10.34 -13.03
N PHE A 137 -7.50 9.20 -13.36
CA PHE A 137 -8.93 8.91 -13.41
C PHE A 137 -9.30 7.94 -12.29
N GLU A 138 -10.45 8.13 -11.68
CA GLU A 138 -10.94 7.21 -10.65
C GLU A 138 -11.56 5.95 -11.27
N ALA A 139 -11.25 4.79 -10.69
CA ALA A 139 -11.96 3.55 -10.91
C ALA A 139 -12.24 2.84 -9.60
N THR A 140 -13.31 2.06 -9.55
CA THR A 140 -13.69 1.26 -8.37
C THR A 140 -13.97 -0.19 -8.73
N THR A 141 -13.71 -1.10 -7.80
CA THR A 141 -14.09 -2.51 -7.91
C THR A 141 -14.34 -3.08 -6.51
N THR A 142 -14.93 -4.27 -6.43
CA THR A 142 -14.84 -5.11 -5.24
C THR A 142 -13.63 -6.02 -5.36
N PHE A 143 -12.79 -6.06 -4.34
CA PHE A 143 -11.59 -6.90 -4.25
C PHE A 143 -11.55 -7.53 -2.86
N ASN A 144 -11.50 -8.86 -2.77
CA ASN A 144 -11.58 -9.62 -1.52
C ASN A 144 -12.70 -9.12 -0.58
N ASN A 145 -13.91 -8.95 -1.11
CA ASN A 145 -15.09 -8.47 -0.39
C ASN A 145 -15.02 -7.03 0.16
N HIS A 146 -13.98 -6.28 -0.19
CA HIS A 146 -13.85 -4.87 0.17
C HIS A 146 -13.92 -3.98 -1.08
N LYS A 147 -14.46 -2.77 -0.91
CA LYS A 147 -14.39 -1.75 -1.95
C LYS A 147 -12.94 -1.30 -2.12
N LEU A 148 -12.45 -1.39 -3.36
CA LEU A 148 -11.19 -0.85 -3.80
C LEU A 148 -11.48 0.38 -4.66
N THR A 149 -10.94 1.53 -4.28
CA THR A 149 -11.00 2.76 -5.08
C THR A 149 -9.59 3.13 -5.49
N VAL A 150 -9.35 3.34 -6.78
CA VAL A 150 -8.02 3.67 -7.32
C VAL A 150 -8.10 4.94 -8.15
N PHE A 151 -6.99 5.66 -8.20
CA PHE A 151 -6.71 6.67 -9.21
C PHE A 151 -5.53 6.19 -10.04
N PHE A 152 -5.72 6.12 -11.36
CA PHE A 152 -4.75 5.57 -12.29
C PHE A 152 -4.51 6.53 -13.46
N THR A 153 -3.32 6.46 -14.05
CA THR A 153 -2.96 7.21 -15.26
C THR A 153 -2.70 6.27 -16.44
N ARG A 154 -2.99 6.75 -17.65
CA ARG A 154 -2.59 6.11 -18.92
C ARG A 154 -1.38 6.80 -19.55
N GLU A 155 -0.92 7.92 -18.99
CA GLU A 155 0.18 8.73 -19.52
C GLU A 155 1.54 8.01 -19.46
N LEU A 156 1.66 6.92 -18.69
CA LEU A 156 2.84 6.06 -18.62
C LEU A 156 2.86 4.92 -19.65
N TRP A 157 1.79 4.77 -20.44
CA TRP A 157 1.70 3.85 -21.60
C TRP A 157 2.01 2.39 -21.26
N THR A 158 1.72 1.99 -20.02
CA THR A 158 1.96 0.64 -19.49
C THR A 158 0.92 0.28 -18.43
N LYS A 159 0.94 -0.96 -17.96
CA LYS A 159 0.08 -1.45 -16.89
C LYS A 159 0.88 -1.62 -15.61
N GLY A 160 0.47 -0.87 -14.59
CA GLY A 160 1.13 -0.78 -13.29
C GLY A 160 0.16 -1.01 -12.16
N SER A 161 0.40 -2.02 -11.32
CA SER A 161 -0.49 -2.29 -10.18
C SER A 161 0.33 -2.72 -8.95
N PRO A 162 0.32 -1.93 -7.86
CA PRO A 162 1.10 -2.23 -6.65
C PRO A 162 0.50 -3.41 -5.87
N ASP A 163 1.35 -4.07 -5.08
CA ASP A 163 1.00 -5.24 -4.28
C ASP A 163 0.20 -6.30 -5.09
N LYS A 164 -0.65 -7.09 -4.44
CA LYS A 164 -1.54 -8.09 -5.06
C LYS A 164 -2.81 -7.48 -5.69
N LEU A 165 -2.86 -6.16 -5.91
CA LEU A 165 -4.04 -5.53 -6.51
C LEU A 165 -4.26 -6.05 -7.95
N PRO A 166 -5.52 -6.13 -8.42
CA PRO A 166 -5.81 -6.46 -9.81
C PRO A 166 -5.22 -5.39 -10.75
N PHE A 167 -4.89 -5.81 -11.97
CA PHE A 167 -4.53 -4.88 -13.03
C PHE A 167 -5.75 -4.14 -13.57
N LEU A 168 -5.50 -2.97 -14.16
CA LEU A 168 -6.43 -2.25 -15.01
C LEU A 168 -5.64 -1.66 -16.19
N ASP A 169 -6.36 -1.06 -17.14
CA ASP A 169 -5.73 -0.39 -18.28
C ASP A 169 -5.10 0.96 -17.91
N GLY A 170 -3.91 0.87 -17.30
CA GLY A 170 -3.10 1.99 -16.84
C GLY A 170 -2.27 1.65 -15.61
N VAL A 171 -1.70 2.69 -15.00
CA VAL A 171 -0.84 2.60 -13.81
C VAL A 171 -1.55 3.19 -12.61
N ILE A 172 -1.78 2.39 -11.56
CA ILE A 172 -2.37 2.85 -10.29
C ILE A 172 -1.34 3.72 -9.55
N LEU A 173 -1.64 5.00 -9.39
CA LEU A 173 -0.79 5.93 -8.63
C LEU A 173 -1.34 6.20 -7.23
N GLU A 174 -2.61 5.94 -6.98
CA GLU A 174 -3.19 6.10 -5.65
C GLU A 174 -4.32 5.10 -5.45
N TYR A 175 -4.48 4.58 -4.24
CA TYR A 175 -5.60 3.71 -3.91
C TYR A 175 -6.01 3.78 -2.43
N ASN A 176 -7.30 3.53 -2.22
CA ASN A 176 -7.91 3.27 -0.93
C ASN A 176 -8.42 1.83 -0.93
N TYR A 177 -8.00 1.05 0.07
CA TYR A 177 -8.41 -0.33 0.23
C TYR A 177 -8.47 -0.70 1.71
N SER A 178 -9.65 -1.14 2.18
CA SER A 178 -9.89 -1.37 3.61
C SER A 178 -9.51 -0.12 4.42
N HIS A 179 -8.61 -0.23 5.39
CA HIS A 179 -8.11 0.87 6.22
C HIS A 179 -6.81 1.48 5.70
N PHE A 180 -6.42 1.23 4.45
CA PHE A 180 -5.16 1.72 3.90
C PHE A 180 -5.39 2.77 2.83
N TYR A 181 -4.64 3.86 2.97
CA TYR A 181 -4.44 4.86 1.96
C TYR A 181 -3.03 4.77 1.42
N VAL A 182 -2.86 4.68 0.11
CA VAL A 182 -1.55 4.58 -0.51
C VAL A 182 -1.49 5.52 -1.71
N LYS A 183 -0.43 6.32 -1.79
CA LYS A 183 -0.25 7.34 -2.83
C LYS A 183 1.19 7.34 -3.33
N ALA A 184 1.36 7.44 -4.64
CA ALA A 184 2.64 7.68 -5.28
C ALA A 184 3.14 9.07 -4.91
N VAL A 185 4.38 9.13 -4.42
CA VAL A 185 5.08 10.36 -4.06
C VAL A 185 6.06 10.78 -5.15
N ASN A 186 6.58 9.83 -5.93
CA ASN A 186 7.50 10.09 -7.02
C ASN A 186 7.36 9.03 -8.13
N VAL A 187 7.70 9.43 -9.36
CA VAL A 187 7.78 8.55 -10.54
C VAL A 187 9.08 8.85 -11.28
N ASP A 188 9.99 7.87 -11.30
CA ASP A 188 11.23 7.95 -12.04
C ASP A 188 11.11 7.18 -13.37
N LEU A 189 11.50 7.83 -14.46
CA LEU A 189 11.50 7.23 -15.79
C LEU A 189 12.92 6.77 -16.15
N GLN A 190 13.02 5.71 -16.95
CA GLN A 190 14.29 5.21 -17.51
C GLN A 190 15.29 4.78 -16.42
N VAL A 191 14.82 4.15 -15.35
CA VAL A 191 15.71 3.59 -14.34
C VAL A 191 16.41 2.31 -14.85
N PRO A 192 17.53 1.86 -14.25
CA PRO A 192 18.18 0.62 -14.62
C PRO A 192 17.27 -0.60 -14.48
N LEU A 193 17.51 -1.62 -15.32
CA LEU A 193 16.81 -2.91 -15.23
C LEU A 193 17.05 -3.57 -13.88
N ILE A 194 15.99 -4.10 -13.28
CA ILE A 194 16.09 -4.80 -12.01
C ILE A 194 16.25 -6.30 -12.28
N THR A 195 17.40 -6.84 -11.87
CA THR A 195 17.75 -8.26 -11.93
C THR A 195 17.79 -8.88 -10.53
N ASN A 196 17.53 -10.19 -10.41
CA ASN A 196 17.61 -10.92 -9.13
C ASN A 196 16.72 -10.35 -8.02
N PHE A 197 15.45 -10.06 -8.35
CA PHE A 197 14.55 -9.37 -7.43
C PHE A 197 13.98 -10.24 -6.29
N LEU A 198 13.69 -11.53 -6.54
CA LEU A 198 13.15 -12.49 -5.54
C LEU A 198 14.21 -13.45 -5.02
#